data_AF-A0A7M2QZA7-F1
#
_entry.id   AF-A0A7M2QZA7-F1
#
_cell.length_a   1.000
_cell.length_b   1.000
_cell.length_c   1.000
_cell.angle_alpha   90.00
_cell.angle_beta   90.00
_cell.angle_gamma   90.00
#
_symmetry.space_group_name_H-M   'P 1'
#
loop_
_entity.id
_entity.type
_entity.pdbx_description
1 polymer ?
#
loop_
_entity_poly.entity_id
_entity_poly.type
_entity_poly.pdbx_seq_one_letter_code
_entity_poly.pdbx_strand_id
1 'polypeptide(L)'
;MTIIVNRCYKSCCNSALCTDPEVVERATIPVEKISGSILLISGEEDVTCNFSKIAIDRLDKSKSAHYYKHLIYPGAGHSIGIQNVYINQGNKKETDFASLDSWKRTIAFYYKSIESVNK
;
A
#
# COMPACT_ATOMS: atom_id res chain seq x y z
N MET A 1 7.15 -11.40 5.80
CA MET A 1 6.77 -10.07 5.30
C MET A 1 6.37 -10.21 3.85
N THR A 2 5.13 -9.88 3.52
CA THR A 2 4.62 -9.94 2.15
C THR A 2 4.49 -8.52 1.63
N ILE A 3 5.24 -8.17 0.58
CA ILE A 3 5.11 -6.90 -0.12
C ILE A 3 4.18 -7.16 -1.31
N ILE A 4 2.97 -6.61 -1.27
CA ILE A 4 2.03 -6.66 -2.41
C ILE A 4 2.35 -5.47 -3.31
N VAL A 5 2.96 -5.74 -4.47
CA VAL A 5 3.24 -4.72 -5.48
C VAL A 5 2.19 -4.85 -6.59
N ASN A 6 1.20 -3.97 -6.61
CA ASN A 6 0.21 -3.94 -7.67
C ASN A 6 0.78 -3.19 -8.90
N ARG A 7 1.16 -3.93 -9.95
CA ARG A 7 1.38 -3.36 -11.28
C ARG A 7 0.04 -3.28 -12.01
N CYS A 8 -0.45 -2.09 -12.31
CA CYS A 8 -1.58 -1.92 -13.23
C CYS A 8 -1.31 -0.81 -14.24
N TYR A 9 -1.38 -1.14 -15.54
CA TYR A 9 -1.20 -0.22 -16.66
C TYR A 9 -2.58 0.20 -17.22
N LYS A 10 -2.76 1.52 -17.40
CA LYS A 10 -3.83 2.25 -18.13
C LYS A 10 -5.19 2.53 -17.46
N SER A 11 -5.64 3.76 -17.70
CA SER A 11 -6.75 4.55 -17.16
C SER A 11 -8.19 3.99 -17.28
N CYS A 12 -8.45 2.95 -18.08
CA CYS A 12 -9.82 2.40 -18.22
C CYS A 12 -10.12 1.23 -17.27
N CYS A 13 -9.11 0.50 -16.79
CA CYS A 13 -9.35 -0.68 -15.94
C CYS A 13 -9.69 -0.32 -14.48
N ASN A 14 -9.33 0.87 -14.02
CA ASN A 14 -9.41 1.22 -12.60
C ASN A 14 -10.86 1.38 -12.09
N SER A 15 -11.75 1.89 -12.94
CA SER A 15 -13.17 2.06 -12.57
C SER A 15 -13.82 0.69 -12.41
N ALA A 16 -13.80 -0.14 -13.46
CA ALA A 16 -14.46 -1.45 -13.44
C ALA A 16 -13.92 -2.39 -12.35
N LEU A 17 -12.62 -2.33 -12.04
CA LEU A 17 -11.99 -3.17 -11.01
C LEU A 17 -12.22 -2.68 -9.57
N CYS A 18 -12.75 -1.46 -9.38
CA CYS A 18 -13.04 -0.90 -8.04
C CYS A 18 -14.52 -0.59 -7.81
N THR A 19 -15.35 -0.53 -8.85
CA THR A 19 -16.75 -0.08 -8.72
C THR A 19 -17.76 -1.22 -8.66
N ASP A 20 -17.50 -2.37 -9.27
CA ASP A 20 -18.38 -3.53 -9.19
C ASP A 20 -18.08 -4.34 -7.92
N PRO A 21 -18.99 -4.36 -6.92
CA PRO A 21 -18.73 -5.01 -5.64
C PRO A 21 -18.49 -6.51 -5.75
N GLU A 22 -19.14 -7.21 -6.68
CA GLU A 22 -18.97 -8.65 -6.84
C GLU A 22 -17.62 -9.00 -7.46
N VAL A 23 -17.20 -8.22 -8.47
CA VAL A 23 -15.89 -8.38 -9.10
C VAL A 23 -14.79 -8.06 -8.09
N VAL A 24 -14.94 -6.96 -7.34
CA VAL A 24 -14.01 -6.55 -6.28
C VAL A 24 -13.88 -7.66 -5.23
N GLU A 25 -14.98 -8.17 -4.68
CA GLU A 25 -14.92 -9.18 -3.62
C GLU A 25 -14.25 -10.47 -4.10
N ARG A 26 -14.55 -10.94 -5.32
CA ARG A 26 -13.91 -12.15 -5.88
C ARG A 26 -12.43 -11.97 -6.18
N ALA A 27 -12.02 -10.78 -6.62
CA ALA A 27 -10.64 -10.49 -6.98
C ALA A 27 -9.78 -10.03 -5.79
N THR A 28 -10.40 -9.64 -4.68
CA THR A 28 -9.70 -9.14 -3.50
C THR A 28 -8.87 -10.24 -2.87
N ILE A 29 -7.57 -9.97 -2.70
CA ILE A 29 -6.66 -10.85 -1.97
C ILE A 29 -7.13 -10.90 -0.51
N PRO A 30 -7.28 -12.09 0.10
CA PRO A 30 -7.73 -12.23 1.49
C PRO A 30 -6.61 -11.87 2.47
N VAL A 31 -6.31 -10.57 2.58
CA VAL A 31 -5.22 -10.01 3.40
C VAL A 31 -5.36 -10.34 4.89
N GLU A 32 -6.57 -10.59 5.37
CA GLU A 32 -6.87 -11.04 6.73
C GLU A 32 -6.29 -12.41 7.07
N LYS A 33 -5.96 -13.22 6.04
CA LYS A 33 -5.35 -14.54 6.21
C LYS A 33 -3.82 -14.49 6.28
N ILE A 34 -3.21 -13.31 6.12
CA ILE A 34 -1.76 -13.15 6.19
C ILE A 34 -1.32 -13.26 7.65
N SER A 35 -0.50 -14.27 7.95
CA SER A 35 0.08 -14.50 9.28
C SER A 35 1.31 -13.63 9.53
N GLY A 36 1.14 -12.31 9.48
CA GLY A 36 2.21 -11.36 9.74
C GLY A 36 1.78 -9.92 9.63
N SER A 37 2.65 -9.02 10.13
CA SER A 37 2.41 -7.59 10.05
C SER A 37 2.47 -7.09 8.60
N ILE A 38 1.61 -6.13 8.24
CA ILE A 38 1.45 -5.62 6.88
C ILE A 38 1.75 -4.11 6.85
N LEU A 39 2.70 -3.70 6.00
CA LEU A 39 2.94 -2.30 5.69
C LEU A 39 2.58 -2.05 4.23
N LEU A 40 1.65 -1.12 4.00
CA LEU A 40 1.32 -0.60 2.67
C LEU A 40 1.89 0.81 2.54
N ILE A 41 2.45 1.11 1.37
CA ILE A 41 3.07 2.40 1.05
C ILE A 41 2.49 2.83 -0.29
N SER A 42 1.88 4.01 -0.34
CA SER A 42 1.21 4.50 -1.54
C SER A 42 1.47 5.98 -1.73
N GLY A 43 1.60 6.38 -2.99
CA GLY A 43 1.44 7.77 -3.40
C GLY A 43 -0.04 8.09 -3.58
N GLU A 44 -0.48 9.27 -3.17
CA GLU A 44 -1.87 9.69 -3.35
C GLU A 44 -2.24 9.86 -4.83
N GLU A 45 -1.27 10.25 -5.65
CA GLU A 45 -1.43 10.47 -7.10
C GLU A 45 -1.29 9.17 -7.91
N ASP A 46 -1.04 8.05 -7.24
CA ASP A 46 -1.01 6.73 -7.84
C ASP A 46 -2.43 6.16 -7.94
N VAL A 47 -2.83 5.82 -9.16
CA VAL A 47 -4.13 5.20 -9.45
C VAL A 47 -4.36 3.90 -8.67
N THR A 48 -3.30 3.21 -8.25
CA THR A 48 -3.35 1.96 -7.47
C THR A 48 -3.52 2.18 -5.96
N CYS A 49 -3.49 3.42 -5.47
CA CYS A 49 -3.68 3.76 -4.05
C CYS A 49 -5.03 3.23 -3.51
N ASN A 50 -6.07 3.24 -4.34
CA ASN A 50 -7.39 2.72 -3.98
C ASN A 50 -7.39 1.22 -3.67
N PHE A 51 -6.53 0.43 -4.32
CA PHE A 51 -6.40 -1.00 -4.00
C PHE A 51 -5.84 -1.21 -2.59
N SER A 52 -4.90 -0.36 -2.17
CA SER A 52 -4.35 -0.42 -0.81
C SER A 52 -5.40 -0.05 0.24
N LYS A 53 -6.30 0.91 -0.07
CA LYS A 53 -7.44 1.24 0.80
C LYS A 53 -8.40 0.07 0.97
N ILE A 54 -8.74 -0.64 -0.11
CA ILE A 54 -9.57 -1.86 -0.04
C ILE A 54 -8.95 -2.91 0.90
N ALA A 55 -7.62 -3.11 0.82
CA ALA A 55 -6.92 -4.02 1.71
C ALA A 55 -6.99 -3.58 3.18
N ILE A 56 -6.83 -2.28 3.47
CA ILE A 56 -6.95 -1.74 4.84
C ILE A 56 -8.38 -1.89 5.36
N ASP A 57 -9.38 -1.52 4.57
CA ASP A 57 -10.79 -1.66 4.95
C ASP A 57 -11.15 -3.11 5.29
N ARG A 58 -10.57 -4.08 4.56
CA ARG A 58 -10.75 -5.50 4.83
C ARG A 58 -10.08 -5.93 6.14
N LEU A 59 -8.86 -5.46 6.41
CA LEU A 59 -8.14 -5.72 7.67
C LEU A 59 -8.85 -5.12 8.88
N ASP A 60 -9.40 -3.91 8.74
CA ASP A 60 -10.20 -3.22 9.77
C ASP A 60 -11.48 -4.02 10.08
N LYS A 61 -12.20 -4.48 9.05
CA LYS A 61 -13.42 -5.29 9.20
C LYS A 61 -13.13 -6.65 9.84
N SER A 62 -12.02 -7.30 9.49
CA SER A 62 -11.65 -8.61 10.02
C SER A 62 -11.04 -8.55 11.43
N LYS A 63 -10.71 -7.35 11.93
CA LYS A 63 -9.97 -7.14 13.19
C LYS A 63 -8.69 -7.97 13.24
N SER A 64 -7.84 -7.81 12.23
CA SER A 64 -6.60 -8.59 12.12
C SER A 64 -5.80 -8.59 13.43
N ALA A 65 -5.31 -9.76 13.83
CA ALA A 65 -4.50 -9.93 15.04
C ALA A 65 -3.07 -9.37 14.88
N HIS A 66 -2.63 -9.13 13.64
CA HIS A 66 -1.30 -8.63 13.35
C HIS A 66 -1.30 -7.12 13.13
N TYR A 67 -0.19 -6.46 13.48
CA TYR A 67 -0.03 -5.03 13.28
C TYR A 67 -0.02 -4.67 11.79
N TYR A 68 -0.81 -3.68 11.38
CA TYR A 68 -0.77 -3.16 10.02
C TYR A 68 -0.76 -1.65 9.98
N LYS A 69 -0.22 -1.09 8.89
CA LYS A 69 -0.18 0.35 8.65
C LYS A 69 -0.22 0.66 7.16
N HIS A 70 -0.92 1.72 6.81
CA HIS A 70 -0.88 2.33 5.47
C HIS A 70 -0.25 3.71 5.56
N LEU A 71 0.79 3.92 4.75
CA LEU A 71 1.44 5.21 4.56
C LEU A 71 0.98 5.76 3.22
N ILE A 72 0.30 6.90 3.25
CA ILE A 72 -0.12 7.63 2.05
C ILE A 72 0.67 8.93 2.00
N TYR A 73 1.36 9.17 0.89
CA TYR A 73 2.15 10.37 0.66
C TYR A 73 1.44 11.28 -0.34
N PRO A 74 0.96 12.46 0.10
CA PRO A 74 0.34 13.45 -0.78
C PRO A 74 1.30 13.88 -1.88
N GLY A 75 0.79 14.02 -3.10
CA GLY A 75 1.59 14.46 -4.26
C GLY A 75 2.61 13.43 -4.76
N ALA A 76 2.84 12.29 -4.11
CA ALA A 76 3.72 11.24 -4.60
C ALA A 76 2.99 10.33 -5.60
N GLY A 77 3.71 9.86 -6.63
CA GLY A 77 3.20 8.93 -7.63
C GLY A 77 3.54 7.45 -7.34
N HIS A 78 3.54 6.64 -8.40
CA HIS A 78 3.74 5.20 -8.31
C HIS A 78 5.17 4.79 -7.92
N SER A 79 6.16 5.60 -8.29
CA SER A 79 7.59 5.24 -8.21
C SER A 79 8.22 5.51 -6.83
N ILE A 80 7.60 5.03 -5.76
CA ILE A 80 8.14 5.16 -4.40
C ILE A 80 9.09 3.98 -4.10
N GLY A 81 10.31 4.28 -3.64
CA GLY A 81 11.22 3.29 -3.06
C GLY A 81 12.69 3.47 -3.46
N ILE A 82 12.97 4.10 -4.59
CA ILE A 82 14.33 4.46 -5.01
C ILE A 82 14.41 5.98 -5.14
N GLN A 83 15.25 6.60 -4.32
CA GLN A 83 15.50 8.05 -4.40
C GLN A 83 16.01 8.44 -5.79
N ASN A 84 15.62 9.64 -6.23
CA ASN A 84 15.91 10.22 -7.53
C ASN A 84 15.39 9.45 -8.75
N VAL A 85 14.61 8.37 -8.55
CA VAL A 85 13.89 7.69 -9.63
C VAL A 85 12.48 8.24 -9.70
N TYR A 86 12.13 8.82 -10.83
CA TYR A 86 10.78 9.31 -11.09
C TYR A 86 10.30 8.77 -12.44
N ILE A 87 9.29 7.91 -12.38
CA ILE A 87 8.65 7.33 -13.56
C ILE A 87 7.17 7.66 -13.45
N ASN A 88 6.81 8.83 -13.98
CA ASN A 88 5.45 9.39 -14.09
C ASN A 88 4.60 9.43 -12.79
N GLN A 89 3.44 10.09 -12.89
CA GLN A 89 2.45 10.29 -11.83
C GLN A 89 2.96 11.08 -10.62
N GLY A 90 2.13 11.99 -10.13
CA GLY A 90 2.48 12.89 -9.04
C GLY A 90 3.66 13.83 -9.33
N ASN A 91 4.25 14.34 -8.26
CA ASN A 91 5.31 15.32 -8.27
C ASN A 91 6.66 14.64 -8.00
N LYS A 92 7.70 14.99 -8.78
CA LYS A 92 9.05 14.44 -8.63
C LYS A 92 9.62 14.66 -7.22
N LYS A 93 9.48 15.86 -6.66
CA LYS A 93 10.00 16.23 -5.33
C LYS A 93 9.27 15.45 -4.23
N GLU A 94 7.95 15.35 -4.33
CA GLU A 94 7.15 14.62 -3.33
C GLU A 94 7.39 13.11 -3.42
N THR A 95 7.58 12.56 -4.62
CA THR A 95 7.93 11.14 -4.82
C THR A 95 9.34 10.82 -4.28
N ASP A 96 10.29 11.74 -4.43
CA ASP A 96 11.63 11.59 -3.87
C ASP A 96 11.61 11.66 -2.34
N PHE A 97 10.88 12.63 -1.78
CA PHE A 97 10.64 12.71 -0.34
C PHE A 97 9.97 11.44 0.19
N ALA A 98 8.92 10.97 -0.47
CA ALA A 98 8.22 9.74 -0.12
C ALA A 98 9.16 8.53 -0.16
N SER A 99 10.06 8.44 -1.14
CA SER A 99 11.05 7.36 -1.23
C SER A 99 12.03 7.39 -0.06
N LEU A 100 12.50 8.57 0.35
CA LEU A 100 13.40 8.72 1.49
C LEU A 100 12.70 8.43 2.83
N ASP A 101 11.50 8.96 3.05
CA ASP A 101 10.76 8.80 4.30
C ASP A 101 10.20 7.37 4.44
N SER A 102 9.67 6.79 3.36
CA SER A 102 9.14 5.43 3.37
C SER A 102 10.18 4.39 3.74
N TRP A 103 11.45 4.58 3.34
CA TRP A 103 12.55 3.71 3.73
C TRP A 103 12.76 3.73 5.25
N LYS A 104 12.83 4.93 5.85
CA LYS A 104 12.95 5.11 7.31
C LYS A 104 11.77 4.45 8.04
N ARG A 105 10.56 4.66 7.55
CA ARG A 105 9.34 4.08 8.14
C ARG A 105 9.25 2.58 7.98
N THR A 106 9.77 2.03 6.90
CA THR A 106 9.85 0.58 6.69
C THR A 106 10.72 -0.05 7.77
N ILE A 107 11.92 0.50 8.01
CA ILE A 107 12.81 0.05 9.09
C ILE A 107 12.10 0.14 10.46
N ALA A 108 11.47 1.27 10.76
CA ALA A 108 10.73 1.43 12.02
C ALA A 108 9.56 0.44 12.16
N PHE A 109 8.86 0.15 11.06
CA PHE A 109 7.77 -0.83 11.03
C PHE A 109 8.28 -2.24 11.32
N TYR A 110 9.44 -2.62 10.77
CA TYR A 110 10.05 -3.92 11.05
C TYR A 110 10.31 -4.12 12.54
N TYR A 111 10.98 -3.16 13.20
CA TYR A 111 11.23 -3.26 14.64
C TYR A 111 9.94 -3.43 15.43
N LYS A 112 8.93 -2.59 15.13
CA LYS A 112 7.62 -2.68 15.78
C LYS A 112 6.89 -4.00 15.49
N SER A 113 7.05 -4.57 14.29
CA SER A 113 6.43 -5.84 13.93
C SER A 113 6.98 -6.99 14.77
N ILE A 114 8.28 -6.98 15.06
CA ILE A 114 8.93 -7.99 15.91
C ILE A 114 8.44 -7.86 17.36
N GLU A 115 8.36 -6.64 17.88
CA GLU A 115 7.82 -6.38 19.23
C GLU A 115 6.37 -6.83 19.39
N SER A 116 5.55 -6.71 18.34
CA SER A 116 4.15 -7.12 18.37
C SER A 116 3.93 -8.64 18.44
N VAL A 117 4.92 -9.43 18.00
CA VAL A 117 4.88 -10.90 18.04
C VAL A 117 5.34 -11.44 19.41
N ASN A 118 6.17 -10.68 20.13
CA ASN A 118 6.77 -11.09 21.40
C ASN A 118 5.91 -10.71 22.64
N LYS A 119 4.66 -10.29 22.43
CA LYS A 119 3.67 -10.01 23.48
C LYS A 119 2.55 -11.03 23.43
#